data_AF-A0A3C2C3F1-F1
#
_entry.id   AF-A0A3C2C3F1-F1
#
_cell.length_a   1.000
_cell.length_b   1.000
_cell.length_c   1.000
_cell.angle_alpha   90.00
_cell.angle_beta   90.00
_cell.angle_gamma   90.00
#
_symmetry.space_group_name_H-M   'P 1'
#
loop_
_entity.id
_entity.type
_entity.pdbx_description
1 polymer ?
#
loop_
_entity_poly.entity_id
_entity_poly.type
_entity_poly.pdbx_seq_one_letter_code
_entity_poly.pdbx_strand_id
1 'polypeptide(L)' 'ACVSDKHANFIINQNKASATDIEKLILHIQQTVKSKFDIDLETEVVII' A
#
# COMPACT_ATOMS: atom_id res chain seq x y z
N ALA A 1 -3.38 -2.76 -8.41
CA ALA A 1 -2.22 -3.05 -7.53
C ALA A 1 -2.63 -4.07 -6.49
N CYS A 2 -1.70 -4.87 -5.96
CA CYS A 2 -2.00 -5.84 -4.90
C CYS A 2 -0.84 -5.93 -3.88
N VAL A 3 -1.13 -6.45 -2.70
CA VAL A 3 -0.10 -6.80 -1.71
C VAL A 3 0.49 -8.16 -2.06
N SER A 4 1.80 -8.34 -1.91
CA SER A 4 2.46 -9.62 -2.17
C SER A 4 2.03 -10.70 -1.17
N ASP A 5 1.64 -11.86 -1.68
CA ASP A 5 1.37 -13.05 -0.85
C ASP A 5 2.62 -13.55 -0.09
N LYS A 6 3.82 -13.16 -0.54
CA LYS A 6 5.08 -13.55 0.10
C LYS A 6 5.51 -12.59 1.21
N HIS A 7 5.10 -11.33 1.13
CA HIS A 7 5.52 -10.30 2.10
C HIS A 7 4.58 -9.08 2.08
N ALA A 8 3.89 -8.82 3.19
CA ALA A 8 2.82 -7.82 3.28
C ALA A 8 3.25 -6.37 2.98
N ASN A 9 4.51 -6.01 3.20
CA ASN A 9 5.01 -4.65 2.93
C ASN A 9 5.32 -4.39 1.43
N PHE A 10 5.26 -5.41 0.56
CA PHE A 10 5.52 -5.23 -0.86
C PHE A 10 4.22 -5.08 -1.64
N ILE A 11 4.08 -3.96 -2.33
CA ILE A 11 3.00 -3.73 -3.29
C ILE A 11 3.51 -4.12 -4.68
N ILE A 12 2.80 -5.04 -5.33
CA ILE A 12 3.12 -5.53 -6.66
C ILE A 12 2.23 -4.84 -7.69
N ASN A 13 2.84 -4.39 -8.79
CA ASN A 13 2.12 -3.99 -9.98
C ASN A 13 1.58 -5.23 -10.71
N GLN A 14 0.39 -5.67 -10.31
CA GLN A 14 -0.33 -6.71 -11.01
C GLN A 14 -1.29 -6.11 -12.05
N ASN A 15 -1.37 -6.73 -13.23
CA ASN A 15 -2.26 -6.36 -14.33
C ASN A 15 -2.09 -4.92 -14.85
N LYS A 16 -0.85 -4.40 -14.91
CA LYS A 16 -0.55 -3.03 -15.38
C LYS A 16 -1.28 -1.96 -14.56
N ALA A 17 -1.31 -2.13 -13.24
CA ALA A 17 -1.79 -1.12 -12.32
C ALA A 17 -1.09 0.22 -12.57
N SER A 18 -1.87 1.30 -12.55
CA SER A 18 -1.37 2.67 -12.66
C SER A 18 -0.74 3.14 -11.36
N ALA A 19 -0.01 4.26 -11.40
CA ALA A 19 0.52 4.90 -10.19
C ALA A 19 -0.61 5.23 -9.21
N THR A 20 -1.73 5.75 -9.70
CA THR A 20 -2.92 6.04 -8.89
C THR A 20 -3.49 4.78 -8.21
N ASP A 21 -3.42 3.62 -8.85
CA ASP A 21 -3.88 2.36 -8.22
C ASP A 21 -2.95 1.93 -7.07
N ILE A 22 -1.64 2.19 -7.20
CA ILE A 22 -0.68 1.93 -6.13
C ILE A 22 -0.92 2.89 -4.96
N GLU A 23 -1.05 4.19 -5.23
CA GLU A 23 -1.33 5.20 -4.20
C GLU A 23 -2.63 4.93 -3.43
N LYS A 24 -3.71 4.56 -4.14
CA LYS A 24 -4.98 4.17 -3.51
C LYS A 24 -4.82 2.96 -2.60
N LEU A 25 -4.01 1.98 -3.01
CA LEU A 25 -3.75 0.80 -2.19
C LEU A 25 -2.93 1.15 -0.95
N ILE A 26 -1.90 2.00 -1.08
CA ILE A 26 -1.11 2.51 0.06
C ILE A 26 -2.05 3.19 1.09
N LEU A 27 -2.89 4.12 0.63
CA LEU A 27 -3.84 4.82 1.49
C LEU A 27 -4.81 3.85 2.20
N HIS A 28 -5.33 2.87 1.46
CA HIS A 28 -6.21 1.86 2.03
C HIS A 28 -5.53 1.04 3.13
N ILE A 29 -4.27 0.64 2.93
CA ILE A 29 -3.48 -0.09 3.92
C ILE A 29 -3.25 0.77 5.16
N GLN A 30 -2.80 2.02 4.99
CA GLN A 30 -2.56 2.96 6.09
C GLN A 30 -3.83 3.18 6.93
N GLN A 31 -4.96 3.45 6.29
CA GLN A 31 -6.25 3.63 6.97
C GLN A 31 -6.70 2.37 7.72
N THR A 32 -6.52 1.19 7.10
CA THR A 32 -6.90 -0.08 7.71
C THR A 32 -6.06 -0.38 8.95
N VAL A 33 -4.75 -0.13 8.90
CA VAL A 33 -3.86 -0.33 10.05
C VAL A 33 -4.15 0.67 11.15
N LYS A 34 -4.34 1.95 10.81
CA LYS A 34 -4.72 2.99 11.77
C LYS A 34 -6.03 2.63 12.47
N SER A 35 -7.05 2.21 11.72
CA SER A 35 -8.34 1.84 12.32
C SER A 35 -8.29 0.59 13.20
N LYS A 36 -7.43 -0.39 12.88
CA LYS A 36 -7.39 -1.67 13.63
C LYS A 36 -6.42 -1.66 14.80
N PHE A 37 -5.34 -0.91 14.69
CA PHE A 37 -4.21 -0.98 15.62
C PHE A 37 -3.82 0.39 16.20
N ASP A 38 -4.48 1.47 15.76
CA ASP A 38 -4.15 2.86 16.12
C ASP A 38 -2.70 3.28 15.80
N ILE A 39 -2.11 2.65 14.78
CA ILE A 39 -0.75 2.91 14.32
C ILE A 39 -0.79 3.68 13.00
N ASP A 40 -0.03 4.78 12.94
CA ASP A 40 0.21 5.55 11.72
C ASP A 40 1.40 4.95 10.96
N LEU A 41 1.15 4.48 9.74
CA LEU A 41 2.19 3.91 8.87
C LEU A 41 2.76 4.98 7.94
N GLU A 42 4.08 5.07 7.89
CA GLU A 42 4.81 5.92 6.95
C GLU A 42 5.29 5.12 5.74
N THR A 43 5.20 5.71 4.55
CA THR A 43 5.64 5.08 3.31
C THR A 43 7.16 5.23 3.14
N GLU A 44 7.87 4.13 2.89
CA GLU A 44 9.32 4.17 2.60
C GLU A 44 9.62 4.69 1.19
N VAL A 45 8.73 4.42 0.23
CA VAL A 45 8.91 4.81 -1.17
C VAL A 45 8.66 6.31 -1.38
N VAL A 46 9.53 6.94 -2.19
CA VAL A 46 9.38 8.34 -2.62
C VAL A 46 8.62 8.38 -3.95
N ILE A 47 7.56 9.19 -4.01
CA ILE A 47 6.77 9.45 -5.22
C ILE A 47 7.30 10.74 -5.86
N ILE A 48 7.58 10.74 -7.17
CA ILE A 48 8.18 11.85 -7.94
C ILE A 48 7.19 12.36 -8.99
#